data_AF-A0A9D4MKI7-F1
#
_entry.id   AF-A0A9D4MKI7-F1
#
_cell.length_a   1.000
_cell.length_b   1.000
_cell.length_c   1.000
_cell.angle_alpha   90.00
_cell.angle_beta   90.00
_cell.angle_gamma   90.00
#
_symmetry.space_group_name_H-M   'P 1'
#
loop_
_entity.id
_entity.type
_entity.pdbx_description
1 polymer ?
#
loop_
_entity_poly.entity_id
_entity_poly.type
_entity_poly.pdbx_seq_one_letter_code
_entity_poly.pdbx_strand_id
1 'polypeptide(L)'
;MSVLSNVENEQRLIYLLCKHVEEKEIRVVNAKSDADALIVETAVKYALNVPTVVVGEDTDLLILSRYHSDQNGNNTYFTSDRKN
;
A
#
# COMPACT_ATOMS: atom_id res chain seq x y z
N MET A 1 -8.74 23.78 -13.17
CA MET A 1 -9.31 23.08 -12.00
C MET A 1 -9.01 21.60 -12.16
N SER A 2 -8.30 20.98 -11.22
CA SER A 2 -7.97 19.56 -11.31
C SER A 2 -9.23 18.72 -11.08
N VAL A 3 -9.36 17.57 -11.75
CA VAL A 3 -10.44 16.59 -11.49
C VAL A 3 -10.45 16.17 -10.02
N LEU A 4 -9.28 16.19 -9.37
CA LEU A 4 -9.08 15.87 -7.95
C LEU A 4 -9.43 17.03 -7.00
N SER A 5 -9.73 18.23 -7.50
CA SER A 5 -10.11 19.35 -6.64
C SER A 5 -11.54 19.25 -6.09
N ASN A 6 -12.34 18.31 -6.60
CA ASN A 6 -13.68 18.00 -6.11
C ASN A 6 -13.64 16.65 -5.39
N VAL A 7 -13.98 16.66 -4.10
CA VAL A 7 -13.92 15.49 -3.21
C VAL A 7 -14.81 14.35 -3.71
N GLU A 8 -15.97 14.65 -4.32
CA GLU A 8 -16.84 13.61 -4.89
C GLU A 8 -16.20 12.95 -6.11
N ASN A 9 -15.54 13.72 -6.97
CA ASN A 9 -14.83 13.19 -8.13
C ASN A 9 -13.61 12.36 -7.72
N GLU A 10 -12.87 12.81 -6.70
CA GLU A 10 -11.77 12.06 -6.11
C GLU A 10 -12.26 10.71 -5.56
N GLN A 11 -13.31 10.72 -4.74
CA GLN A 11 -13.87 9.50 -4.17
C GLN A 11 -14.42 8.54 -5.22
N ARG A 12 -15.05 9.06 -6.28
CA ARG A 12 -15.52 8.27 -7.42
C ARG A 12 -14.37 7.65 -8.20
N LEU A 13 -13.28 8.38 -8.38
CA LEU A 13 -12.07 7.85 -9.03
C LEU A 13 -11.46 6.73 -8.20
N ILE A 14 -11.30 6.91 -6.89
CA ILE A 14 -10.83 5.86 -5.96
C ILE A 14 -11.71 4.61 -6.10
N TYR A 15 -13.03 4.76 -6.04
CA TYR A 15 -13.96 3.64 -6.18
C TYR A 15 -13.80 2.88 -7.51
N LEU A 16 -13.67 3.60 -8.63
CA LEU A 16 -13.47 2.99 -9.95
C LEU A 16 -12.14 2.21 -10.01
N LEU A 17 -11.08 2.76 -9.42
CA LEU A 17 -9.78 2.08 -9.34
C LEU A 17 -9.85 0.83 -8.47
N CYS A 18 -10.46 0.91 -7.28
CA CYS A 18 -10.66 -0.25 -6.40
C CYS A 18 -11.39 -1.37 -7.16
N LYS A 19 -12.53 -1.05 -7.78
CA LYS A 19 -13.32 -2.02 -8.53
C LYS A 19 -12.51 -2.69 -9.64
N HIS A 20 -11.76 -1.92 -10.41
CA HIS A 20 -10.94 -2.46 -11.51
C HIS A 20 -9.85 -3.42 -11.02
N VAL A 21 -9.26 -3.15 -9.85
CA VAL A 21 -8.23 -4.00 -9.25
C VAL A 21 -8.85 -5.26 -8.66
N GLU A 22 -9.99 -5.14 -7.98
CA GLU A 22 -10.73 -6.29 -7.43
C GLU A 22 -11.27 -7.23 -8.51
N GLU A 23 -11.66 -6.70 -9.69
CA GLU A 23 -12.03 -7.50 -10.87
C GLU A 23 -10.88 -8.41 -11.37
N LYS A 24 -9.64 -8.13 -10.97
CA LYS A 24 -8.45 -8.96 -11.26
C LYS A 24 -8.09 -9.89 -10.09
N GLU A 25 -9.02 -10.11 -9.17
CA GLU A 25 -8.84 -10.95 -7.96
C GLU A 25 -7.76 -10.44 -6.99
N ILE A 26 -7.39 -9.16 -7.11
CA ILE A 26 -6.45 -8.50 -6.20
C ILE A 26 -7.25 -7.87 -5.07
N ARG A 27 -6.92 -8.22 -3.82
CA ARG A 27 -7.55 -7.62 -2.65
C ARG A 27 -7.14 -6.16 -2.52
N VAL A 28 -8.13 -5.27 -2.42
CA VAL A 28 -7.92 -3.86 -2.13
C VAL A 28 -8.28 -3.57 -0.68
N VAL A 29 -7.48 -2.71 -0.03
CA VAL A 29 -7.76 -2.21 1.31
C VAL A 29 -7.60 -0.70 1.29
N ASN A 30 -8.64 0.03 1.69
CA ASN A 30 -8.64 1.49 1.71
C ASN A 30 -8.38 2.01 3.12
N ALA A 31 -7.46 2.97 3.24
CA ALA A 31 -7.26 3.70 4.48
C ALA A 31 -8.33 4.78 4.66
N LYS A 32 -8.63 5.10 5.93
CA LYS A 32 -9.55 6.20 6.26
C LYS A 32 -8.92 7.59 6.00
N SER A 33 -7.60 7.67 6.06
CA SER A 33 -6.84 8.91 5.89
C SER A 33 -5.54 8.58 5.16
N ASP A 34 -4.44 8.42 5.89
CA ASP A 34 -3.14 8.10 5.31
C ASP A 34 -3.00 6.59 5.02
N ALA A 35 -2.45 6.26 3.85
CA ALA A 35 -2.28 4.88 3.41
C ALA A 35 -0.96 4.26 3.90
N ASP A 36 0.05 5.05 4.22
CA ASP A 36 1.40 4.55 4.49
C ASP A 36 1.44 3.61 5.70
N ALA A 37 0.81 4.04 6.79
CA ALA A 37 0.68 3.20 7.98
C ALA A 37 -0.06 1.89 7.69
N LEU A 38 -1.16 1.94 6.92
CA LEU A 38 -1.95 0.76 6.59
C LEU A 38 -1.17 -0.24 5.71
N ILE A 39 -0.38 0.26 4.76
CA ILE A 39 0.49 -0.56 3.91
C ILE A 39 1.51 -1.29 4.79
N VAL A 40 2.18 -0.57 5.68
CA VAL A 40 3.22 -1.11 6.56
C VAL A 40 2.67 -2.12 7.55
N GLU A 41 1.55 -1.81 8.23
CA GLU A 41 0.89 -2.74 9.15
C GLU A 41 0.46 -4.03 8.45
N THR A 42 -0.09 -3.89 7.24
CA THR A 42 -0.49 -5.04 6.43
C THR A 42 0.73 -5.89 6.09
N ALA A 43 1.83 -5.28 5.64
CA ALA A 43 3.06 -5.99 5.29
C ALA A 43 3.66 -6.73 6.49
N VAL A 44 3.75 -6.09 7.66
CA VAL A 44 4.26 -6.70 8.90
C VAL A 44 3.39 -7.88 9.32
N LYS A 45 2.06 -7.75 9.22
CA LYS A 45 1.14 -8.84 9.55
C LYS A 45 1.31 -10.06 8.63
N TYR A 46 1.52 -9.84 7.33
CA TYR A 46 1.80 -10.94 6.40
C TYR A 46 3.20 -11.53 6.61
N ALA A 47 4.20 -10.70 6.93
CA ALA A 47 5.57 -11.11 7.22
C ALA A 47 5.66 -12.12 8.38
N LEU A 48 4.73 -12.11 9.33
CA LEU A 48 4.65 -13.13 10.39
C LEU A 48 4.50 -14.56 9.83
N ASN A 49 3.92 -14.71 8.64
CA ASN A 49 3.58 -16.01 8.06
C ASN A 49 4.37 -16.32 6.79
N VAL A 50 4.62 -15.31 5.95
CA VAL A 50 5.29 -15.47 4.65
C VAL A 50 6.23 -14.29 4.35
N PRO A 51 7.35 -14.51 3.65
CA PRO A 51 8.15 -13.40 3.12
C PRO A 51 7.27 -12.45 2.30
N THR A 52 7.37 -11.15 2.59
CA THR A 52 6.44 -10.15 2.05
C THR A 52 7.21 -9.05 1.33
N VAL A 53 6.67 -8.57 0.20
CA VAL A 53 7.26 -7.47 -0.57
C VAL A 53 6.32 -6.28 -0.53
N VAL A 54 6.86 -5.12 -0.15
CA VAL A 54 6.21 -3.80 -0.27
C VAL A 54 6.72 -3.15 -1.53
N VAL A 55 5.81 -2.77 -2.42
CA VAL A 55 6.12 -2.04 -3.65
C VAL A 55 5.70 -0.59 -3.46
N GLY A 56 6.64 0.34 -3.57
CA GLY A 56 6.39 1.77 -3.40
C GLY A 56 7.57 2.63 -3.84
N GLU A 57 7.33 3.93 -4.03
CA GLU A 57 8.38 4.90 -4.37
C GLU A 57 8.68 5.88 -3.22
N ASP A 58 7.77 5.99 -2.26
CA ASP A 58 7.87 6.96 -1.18
C ASP A 58 8.92 6.54 -0.14
N THR A 59 9.75 7.51 0.27
CA THR A 59 10.81 7.23 1.26
C THR A 59 10.23 6.98 2.65
N ASP A 60 9.09 7.60 2.96
CA ASP A 60 8.41 7.44 4.23
C ASP A 60 7.93 5.99 4.41
N LEU A 61 7.48 5.32 3.34
CA LEU A 61 7.14 3.89 3.37
C LEU A 61 8.34 3.01 3.75
N LEU A 62 9.54 3.32 3.26
CA LEU A 62 10.76 2.59 3.61
C LEU A 62 11.12 2.80 5.09
N ILE A 63 11.05 4.04 5.57
CA ILE A 63 11.36 4.39 6.96
C ILE A 63 10.37 3.71 7.91
N LEU A 64 9.06 3.80 7.62
CA LEU A 64 8.02 3.16 8.41
C LEU A 64 8.14 1.64 8.38
N SER A 65 8.40 1.05 7.21
CA SER A 65 8.63 -0.41 7.07
C SER A 65 9.80 -0.87 7.93
N ARG A 66 10.89 -0.10 7.97
CA ARG A 66 12.06 -0.42 8.81
C ARG A 66 11.75 -0.26 10.30
N TYR A 67 10.96 0.73 10.69
CA TYR A 67 10.61 0.95 12.08
C TYR A 67 9.70 -0.14 12.63
N HIS A 68 8.75 -0.62 11.82
CA HIS A 68 7.76 -1.62 12.21
C HIS A 68 8.16 -3.08 11.92
N SER A 69 9.33 -3.34 11.32
CA SER A 69 9.78 -4.71 11.03
C SER A 69 9.94 -5.54 12.31
N ASP A 70 9.25 -6.68 12.40
CA ASP A 70 9.41 -7.63 13.50
C ASP A 70 10.65 -8.49 13.30
N GLN A 71 11.53 -8.54 14.29
CA GLN A 71 12.75 -9.36 14.24
C GLN A 71 12.46 -10.86 14.32
N ASN A 72 11.26 -11.25 14.74
CA ASN A 72 10.83 -12.64 14.82
C ASN A 72 10.02 -13.11 13.60
N GLY A 73 9.68 -12.20 12.68
CA GLY A 73 8.93 -12.50 11.45
C GLY A 73 9.83 -12.95 10.30
N ASN A 74 9.22 -13.31 9.17
CA ASN A 74 9.94 -13.47 7.92
C ASN A 74 10.43 -12.13 7.38
N ASN A 75 11.34 -12.17 6.41
CA ASN A 75 11.87 -10.98 5.77
C ASN A 75 10.77 -10.18 5.04
N THR A 76 10.79 -8.87 5.25
CA THR A 76 10.06 -7.90 4.43
C THR A 76 11.05 -7.22 3.47
N TYR A 77 10.71 -7.18 2.19
CA TYR A 77 11.49 -6.52 1.16
C TYR A 77 10.77 -5.25 0.69
N PHE A 78 11.53 -4.22 0.34
CA PHE A 78 11.01 -2.99 -0.25
C PHE A 78 11.57 -2.86 -1.68
N THR A 79 10.69 -2.58 -2.65
CA THR A 79 11.08 -2.44 -4.06
C THR A 79 10.22 -1.41 -4.79
N SER A 80 10.64 -1.04 -5.99
CA SER A 80 9.93 -0.11 -6.88
C SER A 80 9.53 -0.83 -8.17
N ASP A 81 8.39 -0.47 -8.75
CA ASP A 81 7.92 -0.96 -10.07
C ASP A 81 8.58 -0.20 -11.25
N ARG A 82 9.49 0.75 -10.97
CA ARG A 82 10.24 1.39 -12.06
C ARG A 82 11.13 0.38 -12.76
N LYS A 83 10.79 0.07 -14.01
CA LYS A 83 11.69 -0.60 -14.95
C LYS A 83 12.72 0.43 -15.41
N ASN A 84 14.00 0.19 -15.07
CA ASN A 84 15.13 0.93 -15.65
C ASN A 84 15.15 0.83 -17.17
#